data_AF-A0A5C6A094-F1
#
_entry.id   AF-A0A5C6A094-F1
#
_cell.length_a   1.000
_cell.length_b   1.000
_cell.length_c   1.000
_cell.angle_alpha   90.00
_cell.angle_beta   90.00
_cell.angle_gamma   90.00
#
_symmetry.space_group_name_H-M   'P 1'
#
loop_
_entity.id
_entity.type
_entity.pdbx_description
1 polymer ?
#
loop_
_entity_poly.entity_id
_entity_poly.type
_entity_poly.pdbx_seq_one_letter_code
_entity_poly.pdbx_strand_id
1 'polypeptide(L)'
;MRSSKKTLLSAVVLSATLGWSTATVAETWTDATGKFKLEAKFLGAQDGTVALQKEDGSKIFVPFDKLDQRSQTQARELYGKMKAAAAASPAADQPAATRRAAVSPAMNNTSAPLGKSKFGANPTAEETVEILTRAMEESDLVTLWDSLPKKYQNDINQNTQMLAKNVDPMLWNGVGDIVKKLGRVLSEKKQFILGNENVGAFLPQDPKSLEIWDAAADAIQAVGNSSLTSHGKMQRFSVEGFLQSDGRNLASSFRALSKLMEDPSGDSTAGVPKMRVVSSDAQSAVVEVTRPDGDVETRGLVKVDNRWVPDDMAKEWDEQMQKAREGLQKIGSPEGKQQMMNARMMLGMVGGPLDSLLAASSQSEFDQAFNPVFNMVSGMVGQMMPGGPGGMGPGGFGPGGIGAGGFDGGGFDAGDAVPAEFGADAFGQ
;
A
#
# COMPACT_ATOMS: atom_id res chain seq x y z
N MET A 1 2.74 -32.99 1.24
CA MET A 1 3.26 -32.07 0.20
C MET A 1 2.14 -31.19 -0.31
N ARG A 2 1.87 -30.07 0.37
CA ARG A 2 0.96 -28.97 -0.04
C ARG A 2 1.24 -27.80 0.93
N SER A 3 2.26 -27.00 0.66
CA SER A 3 2.44 -25.65 1.23
C SER A 3 3.69 -25.02 0.63
N SER A 4 3.50 -24.15 -0.37
CA SER A 4 4.41 -23.05 -0.76
C SER A 4 3.92 -22.45 -2.08
N LYS A 5 2.85 -21.65 -2.00
CA LYS A 5 2.46 -20.68 -3.05
C LYS A 5 1.65 -19.57 -2.37
N LYS A 6 2.31 -18.71 -1.59
CA LYS A 6 1.72 -17.50 -1.01
C LYS A 6 2.72 -16.35 -1.15
N THR A 7 3.00 -15.95 -2.38
CA THR A 7 3.66 -14.67 -2.63
C THR A 7 3.31 -14.16 -4.01
N LEU A 8 3.15 -12.85 -4.10
CA LEU A 8 3.10 -12.00 -5.29
C LEU A 8 1.70 -11.62 -5.78
N LEU A 9 1.14 -10.61 -5.12
CA LEU A 9 0.43 -9.50 -5.76
C LEU A 9 0.57 -8.26 -4.87
N SER A 10 1.79 -7.72 -4.83
CA SER A 10 2.03 -6.37 -4.31
C SER A 10 1.79 -5.39 -5.44
N ALA A 11 0.52 -5.01 -5.64
CA ALA A 11 0.20 -3.82 -6.41
C ALA A 11 0.68 -2.59 -5.64
N VAL A 12 1.38 -1.72 -6.35
CA VAL A 12 2.00 -0.49 -5.87
C VAL A 12 0.96 0.41 -5.20
N VAL A 13 0.86 0.31 -3.88
CA VAL A 13 0.43 1.38 -2.99
C VAL A 13 1.69 1.76 -2.21
N LEU A 14 2.09 3.03 -2.30
CA LEU A 14 3.13 3.59 -1.46
C LEU A 14 2.60 3.67 -0.02
N SER A 15 2.51 2.53 0.66
CA SER A 15 2.00 2.42 2.03
C SER A 15 3.13 2.78 3.01
N ALA A 16 3.14 4.03 3.48
CA ALA A 16 3.76 4.37 4.73
C ALA A 16 2.77 4.08 5.86
N THR A 17 2.76 2.84 6.37
CA THR A 17 2.00 2.47 7.58
C THR A 17 2.94 2.43 8.77
N LEU A 18 3.03 3.54 9.50
CA LEU A 18 3.44 3.54 10.91
C LEU A 18 2.15 3.40 11.73
N GLY A 19 1.87 2.17 12.18
CA GLY A 19 0.76 1.92 13.09
C GLY A 19 1.15 2.29 14.51
N TRP A 20 0.27 3.02 15.21
CA TRP A 20 0.17 3.01 16.67
C TRP A 20 -1.31 3.09 17.04
N SER A 21 -1.79 2.08 17.76
CA SER A 21 -3.14 2.00 18.30
C SER A 21 -3.28 2.91 19.52
N THR A 22 -4.28 3.79 19.54
CA THR A 22 -4.74 4.42 20.79
C THR A 22 -5.94 3.64 21.32
N ALA A 23 -5.80 3.06 22.51
CA ALA A 23 -6.91 2.47 23.25
C ALA A 23 -7.99 3.55 23.48
N THR A 24 -9.19 3.31 22.94
CA THR A 24 -10.37 4.15 23.18
C THR A 24 -11.45 3.27 23.80
N VAL A 25 -11.92 3.72 24.97
CA VAL A 25 -12.95 3.16 25.87
C VAL A 25 -13.73 1.98 25.27
N ALA A 26 -13.29 0.77 25.61
CA ALA A 26 -14.03 -0.45 25.34
C ALA A 26 -15.14 -0.61 26.40
N GLU A 27 -16.32 -1.04 25.96
CA GLU A 27 -17.44 -1.37 26.85
C GLU A 27 -17.58 -2.89 26.93
N THR A 28 -17.96 -3.43 28.08
CA THR A 28 -18.13 -4.88 28.26
C THR A 28 -19.44 -5.37 27.65
N TRP A 29 -19.35 -6.28 26.68
CA TRP A 29 -20.47 -7.00 26.06
C TRP A 29 -20.52 -8.44 26.57
N THR A 30 -21.71 -8.91 26.94
CA THR A 30 -21.94 -10.25 27.49
C THR A 30 -22.92 -11.03 26.63
N ASP A 31 -22.64 -12.31 26.40
CA ASP A 31 -23.53 -13.22 25.68
C ASP A 31 -24.74 -13.66 26.53
N ALA A 32 -25.77 -14.19 25.89
CA ALA A 32 -27.01 -14.61 26.55
C ALA A 32 -26.81 -15.71 27.60
N THR A 33 -25.71 -16.47 27.54
CA THR A 33 -25.37 -17.49 28.54
C THR A 33 -24.59 -16.93 29.73
N GLY A 34 -24.11 -15.69 29.65
CA GLY A 34 -23.25 -15.06 30.66
C GLY A 34 -21.84 -15.63 30.74
N LYS A 35 -21.49 -16.59 29.87
CA LYS A 35 -20.20 -17.29 29.88
C LYS A 35 -19.12 -16.55 29.12
N PHE A 36 -19.50 -15.74 28.14
CA PHE A 36 -18.59 -15.00 27.28
C PHE A 36 -18.79 -13.51 27.51
N LYS A 37 -17.71 -12.86 27.94
CA LYS A 37 -17.62 -11.41 28.07
C LYS A 37 -16.52 -10.93 27.15
N LEU A 38 -16.75 -9.83 26.44
CA LEU A 38 -15.76 -9.23 25.56
C LEU A 38 -15.80 -7.72 25.72
N GLU A 39 -14.64 -7.10 25.76
CA GLU A 39 -14.49 -5.65 25.71
C GLU A 39 -14.48 -5.21 24.25
N ALA A 40 -15.44 -4.37 23.87
CA ALA A 40 -15.53 -3.87 22.50
C ALA A 40 -16.25 -2.53 22.39
N LYS A 41 -15.93 -1.81 21.32
CA LYS A 41 -16.59 -0.57 20.91
C LYS A 41 -17.80 -0.86 20.03
N PHE A 42 -18.93 -0.24 20.34
CA PHE A 42 -20.13 -0.32 19.50
C PHE A 42 -19.93 0.40 18.17
N LEU A 43 -20.21 -0.29 17.06
CA LEU A 43 -20.12 0.27 15.70
C LEU A 43 -21.50 0.50 15.06
N GLY A 44 -22.54 -0.20 15.51
CA GLY A 44 -23.90 -0.07 14.96
C GLY A 44 -24.75 -1.31 15.22
N ALA A 45 -26.05 -1.22 14.90
CA ALA A 45 -26.97 -2.35 14.96
C ALA A 45 -27.95 -2.31 13.78
N GLN A 46 -28.14 -3.44 13.10
CA GLN A 46 -29.12 -3.61 12.02
C GLN A 46 -29.49 -5.09 11.84
N ASP A 47 -30.71 -5.37 11.38
CA ASP A 47 -31.21 -6.71 11.07
C ASP A 47 -31.01 -7.75 12.20
N GLY A 48 -31.25 -7.31 13.44
CA GLY A 48 -31.12 -8.16 14.62
C GLY A 48 -29.67 -8.53 14.95
N THR A 49 -28.67 -7.77 14.49
CA THR A 49 -27.25 -8.00 14.76
C THR A 49 -26.57 -6.73 15.25
N VAL A 50 -25.63 -6.87 16.19
CA VAL A 50 -24.81 -5.79 16.76
C VAL A 50 -23.39 -5.92 16.25
N ALA A 51 -22.86 -4.85 15.65
CA ALA A 51 -21.48 -4.77 15.20
C ALA A 51 -20.60 -4.18 16.31
N LEU A 52 -19.57 -4.92 16.70
CA LEU A 52 -18.65 -4.58 17.80
C LEU A 52 -17.20 -4.65 17.32
N GLN A 53 -16.34 -3.76 17.81
CA GLN A 53 -14.90 -3.77 17.55
C GLN A 53 -14.13 -4.07 18.83
N LYS A 54 -13.40 -5.18 18.89
CA LYS A 54 -12.56 -5.54 20.03
C LYS A 54 -11.32 -4.65 20.14
N GLU A 55 -10.61 -4.73 21.26
CA GLU A 55 -9.36 -3.98 21.51
C GLU A 55 -8.25 -4.29 20.49
N ASP A 56 -8.20 -5.51 19.96
CA ASP A 56 -7.27 -5.91 18.90
C ASP A 56 -7.63 -5.32 17.51
N GLY A 57 -8.67 -4.49 17.45
CA GLY A 57 -9.19 -3.89 16.23
C GLY A 57 -10.12 -4.79 15.41
N SER A 58 -10.22 -6.09 15.77
CA SER A 58 -11.08 -7.04 15.07
C SER A 58 -12.56 -6.71 15.28
N LYS A 59 -13.33 -6.80 14.18
CA LYS A 59 -14.78 -6.56 14.21
C LYS A 59 -15.51 -7.89 14.30
N ILE A 60 -16.49 -7.94 15.19
CA ILE A 60 -17.37 -9.09 15.34
C ILE A 60 -18.83 -8.65 15.19
N PHE A 61 -19.64 -9.56 14.67
CA PHE A 61 -21.06 -9.38 14.52
C PHE A 61 -21.76 -10.35 15.44
N VAL A 62 -22.45 -9.82 16.45
CA VAL A 62 -23.13 -10.63 17.45
C VAL A 62 -24.63 -10.50 17.21
N PRO A 63 -25.35 -11.59 16.92
CA PRO A 63 -26.79 -11.56 16.84
C PRO A 63 -27.37 -11.00 18.15
N PHE A 64 -28.32 -10.08 18.04
CA PHE A 64 -28.89 -9.32 19.15
C PHE A 64 -29.55 -10.25 20.17
N ASP A 65 -30.17 -11.35 19.71
CA ASP A 65 -30.77 -12.40 20.54
C ASP A 65 -29.73 -13.25 21.29
N LYS A 66 -28.46 -13.21 20.87
CA LYS A 66 -27.33 -13.91 21.51
C LYS A 66 -26.60 -13.06 22.55
N LEU A 67 -27.00 -11.80 22.75
CA LEU A 67 -26.51 -10.94 23.82
C LEU A 67 -27.37 -11.07 25.07
N ASP A 68 -26.80 -10.83 26.24
CA ASP A 68 -27.57 -10.73 27.48
C ASP A 68 -28.48 -9.48 27.51
N GLN A 69 -29.41 -9.44 28.45
CA GLN A 69 -30.40 -8.35 28.53
C GLN A 69 -29.75 -6.98 28.74
N ARG A 70 -28.62 -6.93 29.45
CA ARG A 70 -27.86 -5.69 29.68
C ARG A 70 -27.25 -5.17 28.38
N SER A 71 -26.52 -6.02 27.66
CA SER A 71 -25.85 -5.68 26.40
C SER A 71 -26.87 -5.36 25.30
N GLN A 72 -28.02 -6.03 25.28
CA GLN A 72 -29.14 -5.68 24.39
C GLN A 72 -29.72 -4.29 24.66
N THR A 73 -29.82 -3.90 25.94
CA THR A 73 -30.32 -2.59 26.33
C THR A 73 -29.31 -1.51 25.95
N GLN A 74 -28.03 -1.76 26.21
CA GLN A 74 -26.92 -0.89 25.81
C GLN A 74 -26.84 -0.70 24.29
N ALA A 75 -26.93 -1.77 23.49
CA ALA A 75 -26.99 -1.67 22.03
C ALA A 75 -28.18 -0.81 21.55
N ARG A 76 -29.35 -0.95 22.17
CA ARG A 76 -30.54 -0.13 21.83
C ARG A 76 -30.33 1.34 22.19
N GLU A 77 -29.72 1.63 23.33
CA GLU A 77 -29.43 3.00 23.75
C GLU A 77 -28.39 3.67 22.85
N LEU A 78 -27.29 2.98 22.55
CA LEU A 78 -26.23 3.48 21.67
C LEU A 78 -26.74 3.66 20.24
N TYR A 79 -27.53 2.72 19.73
CA TYR A 79 -28.20 2.86 18.45
C TYR A 79 -29.22 4.01 18.45
N GLY A 80 -29.98 4.18 19.53
CA GLY A 80 -30.91 5.30 19.70
C GLY A 80 -30.22 6.66 19.72
N LYS A 81 -29.10 6.78 20.44
CA LYS A 81 -28.26 8.00 20.45
C LYS A 81 -27.66 8.27 19.07
N MET A 82 -27.17 7.25 18.38
CA MET A 82 -26.67 7.36 17.01
C MET A 82 -27.76 7.86 16.05
N LYS A 83 -28.97 7.29 16.13
CA LYS A 83 -30.12 7.71 15.31
C LYS A 83 -30.63 9.11 15.66
N ALA A 84 -30.64 9.48 16.93
CA ALA A 84 -31.03 10.82 17.38
C ALA A 84 -30.01 11.89 16.96
N ALA A 85 -28.71 11.59 17.01
CA ALA A 85 -27.65 12.45 16.48
C ALA A 85 -27.77 12.64 14.96
N ALA A 86 -28.19 11.60 14.22
CA ALA A 86 -28.46 11.67 12.79
C ALA A 86 -29.73 12.50 12.45
N ALA A 87 -30.75 12.49 13.32
CA ALA A 87 -32.01 13.21 13.12
C ALA A 87 -31.97 14.71 13.50
N ALA A 88 -30.95 15.16 14.25
CA ALA A 88 -30.85 16.53 14.75
C ALA A 88 -30.11 17.51 13.80
N SER A 89 -29.72 17.08 12.59
CA SER A 89 -29.13 17.97 11.57
C SER A 89 -30.23 18.58 10.67
N PRO A 90 -30.30 19.91 10.53
CA PRO A 90 -31.35 20.55 9.73
C PRO A 90 -31.11 20.36 8.23
N ALA A 91 -31.96 19.57 7.58
CA ALA A 91 -32.04 19.44 6.14
C ALA A 91 -32.72 20.67 5.53
N ALA A 92 -32.04 21.35 4.60
CA ALA A 92 -32.63 22.40 3.77
C ALA A 92 -33.18 21.78 2.47
N ASP A 93 -34.45 22.09 2.21
CA ASP A 93 -35.22 21.85 0.98
C ASP A 93 -34.47 22.21 -0.31
N GLN A 94 -34.61 21.37 -1.36
CA GLN A 94 -35.16 21.78 -2.68
C GLN A 94 -35.22 20.62 -3.71
N PRO A 95 -36.04 20.74 -4.78
CA PRO A 95 -36.80 19.63 -5.37
C PRO A 95 -36.23 19.05 -6.67
N ALA A 96 -36.81 17.91 -7.05
CA ALA A 96 -36.58 17.17 -8.29
C ALA A 96 -36.96 17.95 -9.56
N ALA A 97 -36.09 17.92 -10.58
CA ALA A 97 -36.48 18.09 -11.97
C ALA A 97 -35.58 17.29 -12.93
N THR A 98 -36.27 16.47 -13.70
CA THR A 98 -35.94 15.52 -14.76
C THR A 98 -34.97 16.01 -15.85
N ARG A 99 -34.06 15.14 -16.33
CA ARG A 99 -33.99 14.79 -17.77
C ARG A 99 -33.18 13.54 -18.07
N ARG A 100 -33.71 12.80 -19.05
CA ARG A 100 -33.36 11.47 -19.54
C ARG A 100 -32.64 11.60 -20.90
N ALA A 101 -31.83 10.58 -21.21
CA ALA A 101 -31.36 10.11 -22.52
C ALA A 101 -30.12 10.77 -23.17
N ALA A 102 -29.07 9.99 -23.42
CA ALA A 102 -28.87 9.28 -24.70
C ALA A 102 -27.65 8.34 -24.65
N VAL A 103 -27.70 7.23 -25.39
CA VAL A 103 -26.68 6.17 -25.51
C VAL A 103 -26.01 6.26 -26.89
N SER A 104 -24.75 5.79 -26.98
CA SER A 104 -24.01 5.24 -28.15
C SER A 104 -22.82 6.09 -28.69
N PRO A 105 -21.87 5.53 -29.49
CA PRO A 105 -20.60 4.94 -29.01
C PRO A 105 -19.35 5.39 -29.82
N ALA A 106 -18.20 4.75 -29.53
CA ALA A 106 -16.96 4.65 -30.33
C ALA A 106 -15.81 5.67 -30.14
N MET A 107 -14.60 5.12 -30.26
CA MET A 107 -13.28 5.56 -29.82
C MET A 107 -12.71 6.78 -30.57
N ASN A 108 -11.81 7.54 -29.92
CA ASN A 108 -10.55 8.00 -30.51
C ASN A 108 -9.54 8.56 -29.48
N ASN A 109 -8.28 8.16 -29.68
CA ASN A 109 -7.10 8.60 -28.93
C ASN A 109 -6.75 10.07 -29.26
N THR A 110 -6.90 10.96 -28.29
CA THR A 110 -6.20 12.25 -28.23
C THR A 110 -6.12 12.69 -26.78
N SER A 111 -4.97 13.22 -26.38
CA SER A 111 -4.65 13.79 -25.07
C SER A 111 -5.74 14.77 -24.61
N ALA A 112 -6.64 14.29 -23.75
CA ALA A 112 -7.61 15.15 -23.08
C ALA A 112 -7.03 15.57 -21.71
N PRO A 113 -7.11 16.87 -21.33
CA PRO A 113 -7.01 17.25 -19.92
C PRO A 113 -8.11 16.51 -19.16
N LEU A 114 -7.97 16.31 -17.83
CA LEU A 114 -8.95 15.62 -16.97
C LEU A 114 -10.33 15.58 -17.63
N GLY A 115 -10.71 14.41 -18.13
CA GLY A 115 -12.11 14.20 -18.50
C GLY A 115 -12.94 14.69 -17.32
N LYS A 116 -14.07 15.35 -17.59
CA LYS A 116 -14.97 15.81 -16.53
C LYS A 116 -15.11 14.70 -15.49
N SER A 117 -14.94 15.04 -14.21
CA SER A 117 -15.06 14.11 -13.09
C SER A 117 -16.23 13.16 -13.33
N LYS A 118 -16.00 11.86 -13.21
CA LYS A 118 -17.08 10.87 -13.29
C LYS A 118 -18.02 10.97 -12.09
N PHE A 119 -17.57 11.61 -11.00
CA PHE A 119 -18.38 11.89 -9.83
C PHE A 119 -19.23 13.14 -10.04
N GLY A 120 -20.50 13.07 -9.65
CA GLY A 120 -21.38 14.23 -9.60
C GLY A 120 -20.89 15.30 -8.61
N ALA A 121 -21.57 16.44 -8.55
CA ALA A 121 -21.24 17.51 -7.61
C ALA A 121 -21.38 17.09 -6.14
N ASN A 122 -22.27 16.14 -5.85
CA ASN A 122 -22.54 15.62 -4.51
C ASN A 122 -23.00 14.15 -4.60
N PRO A 123 -22.09 13.20 -4.92
CA PRO A 123 -22.47 11.82 -5.19
C PRO A 123 -23.00 11.13 -3.92
N THR A 124 -23.93 10.19 -4.07
CA THR A 124 -24.31 9.29 -2.97
C THR A 124 -23.23 8.24 -2.71
N ALA A 125 -23.29 7.53 -1.59
CA ALA A 125 -22.34 6.47 -1.29
C ALA A 125 -22.44 5.33 -2.32
N GLU A 126 -23.66 5.01 -2.77
CA GLU A 126 -23.93 3.99 -3.78
C GLU A 126 -23.32 4.38 -5.13
N GLU A 127 -23.54 5.62 -5.58
CA GLU A 127 -22.93 6.12 -6.82
C GLU A 127 -21.41 6.08 -6.75
N THR A 128 -20.81 6.48 -5.62
CA THR A 128 -19.37 6.42 -5.44
C THR A 128 -18.84 4.99 -5.45
N VAL A 129 -19.48 4.06 -4.74
CA VAL A 129 -19.08 2.65 -4.72
C VAL A 129 -19.18 2.02 -6.11
N GLU A 130 -20.23 2.32 -6.87
CA GLU A 130 -20.38 1.85 -8.25
C GLU A 130 -19.24 2.36 -9.14
N ILE A 131 -18.98 3.67 -9.11
CA ILE A 131 -17.91 4.30 -9.91
C ILE A 131 -16.54 3.73 -9.54
N LEU A 132 -16.26 3.55 -8.25
CA LEU A 132 -14.99 3.00 -7.77
C LEU A 132 -14.81 1.53 -8.15
N THR A 133 -15.87 0.72 -8.06
CA THR A 133 -15.82 -0.69 -8.48
C THR A 133 -15.45 -0.78 -9.96
N ARG A 134 -16.15 -0.02 -10.82
CA ARG A 134 -15.86 0.02 -12.25
C ARG A 134 -14.46 0.55 -12.54
N ALA A 135 -14.02 1.59 -11.84
CA ALA A 135 -12.68 2.16 -12.01
C ALA A 135 -11.58 1.14 -11.64
N MET A 136 -11.79 0.29 -10.63
CA MET A 136 -10.86 -0.80 -10.32
C MET A 136 -10.85 -1.88 -11.41
N GLU A 137 -12.01 -2.30 -11.89
CA GLU A 137 -12.16 -3.28 -12.98
C GLU A 137 -11.46 -2.82 -14.27
N GLU A 138 -11.61 -1.54 -14.62
CA GLU A 138 -11.00 -0.93 -15.81
C GLU A 138 -9.54 -0.50 -15.59
N SER A 139 -9.03 -0.59 -14.35
CA SER A 139 -7.78 0.03 -13.89
C SER A 139 -7.69 1.53 -14.25
N ASP A 140 -8.81 2.24 -14.15
CA ASP A 140 -8.89 3.68 -14.36
C ASP A 140 -8.37 4.45 -13.14
N LEU A 141 -7.04 4.54 -13.06
CA LEU A 141 -6.33 5.23 -11.98
C LEU A 141 -6.67 6.72 -11.88
N VAL A 142 -7.08 7.35 -12.98
CA VAL A 142 -7.46 8.77 -12.98
C VAL A 142 -8.76 8.96 -12.20
N THR A 143 -9.74 8.07 -12.41
CA THR A 143 -10.99 8.08 -11.63
C THR A 143 -10.74 7.73 -10.16
N LEU A 144 -9.89 6.76 -9.87
CA LEU A 144 -9.51 6.44 -8.48
C LEU A 144 -8.84 7.63 -7.79
N TRP A 145 -7.94 8.33 -8.47
CA TRP A 145 -7.32 9.55 -7.95
C TRP A 145 -8.34 10.68 -7.72
N ASP A 146 -9.25 10.90 -8.68
CA ASP A 146 -10.26 11.95 -8.58
C ASP A 146 -11.35 11.68 -7.52
N SER A 147 -11.43 10.44 -7.03
CA SER A 147 -12.30 10.08 -5.91
C SER A 147 -11.86 10.69 -4.57
N LEU A 148 -10.60 11.12 -4.46
CA LEU A 148 -10.09 11.73 -3.22
C LEU A 148 -10.54 13.20 -3.09
N PRO A 149 -10.76 13.71 -1.87
CA PRO A 149 -10.95 15.13 -1.62
C PRO A 149 -9.81 15.98 -2.21
N LYS A 150 -10.11 17.21 -2.67
CA LYS A 150 -9.09 18.08 -3.29
C LYS A 150 -7.96 18.43 -2.33
N LYS A 151 -8.26 18.59 -1.03
CA LYS A 151 -7.24 18.73 0.00
C LYS A 151 -6.27 17.54 0.01
N TYR A 152 -6.77 16.32 -0.11
CA TYR A 152 -5.94 15.11 -0.02
C TYR A 152 -5.04 14.98 -1.25
N GLN A 153 -5.61 15.24 -2.44
CA GLN A 153 -4.85 15.31 -3.69
C GLN A 153 -3.70 16.33 -3.59
N ASN A 154 -3.98 17.51 -3.03
CA ASN A 154 -2.99 18.57 -2.84
C ASN A 154 -1.90 18.20 -1.82
N ASP A 155 -2.28 17.62 -0.67
CA ASP A 155 -1.33 17.20 0.36
C ASP A 155 -0.34 16.16 -0.18
N ILE A 156 -0.82 15.16 -0.92
CA ILE A 156 0.03 14.16 -1.59
C ILE A 156 0.98 14.84 -2.59
N ASN A 157 0.46 15.69 -3.49
CA ASN A 157 1.27 16.39 -4.48
C ASN A 157 2.37 17.25 -3.82
N GLN A 158 2.03 17.98 -2.76
CA GLN A 158 2.97 18.80 -2.02
C GLN A 158 4.05 17.96 -1.35
N ASN A 159 3.69 16.83 -0.74
CA ASN A 159 4.65 15.92 -0.11
C ASN A 159 5.60 15.30 -1.16
N THR A 160 5.10 14.89 -2.33
CA THR A 160 5.95 14.40 -3.43
C THR A 160 6.91 15.48 -3.93
N GLN A 161 6.45 16.71 -4.09
CA GLN A 161 7.30 17.83 -4.49
C GLN A 161 8.33 18.20 -3.40
N MET A 162 7.96 18.09 -2.12
CA MET A 162 8.86 18.32 -0.99
C MET A 162 9.97 17.28 -0.95
N LEU A 163 9.63 16.00 -1.18
CA LEU A 163 10.61 14.94 -1.36
C LEU A 163 11.61 15.30 -2.47
N ALA A 164 11.09 15.65 -3.66
CA ALA A 164 11.95 16.02 -4.79
C ALA A 164 12.85 17.22 -4.48
N LYS A 165 12.39 18.20 -3.71
CA LYS A 165 13.20 19.36 -3.28
C LYS A 165 14.31 18.99 -2.29
N ASN A 166 14.08 17.99 -1.44
CA ASN A 166 15.00 17.62 -0.38
C ASN A 166 16.04 16.57 -0.82
N VAL A 167 15.77 15.85 -1.91
CA VAL A 167 16.74 14.92 -2.49
C VAL A 167 17.61 15.64 -3.51
N ASP A 168 18.91 15.38 -3.46
CA ASP A 168 19.85 15.99 -4.38
C ASP A 168 19.61 15.60 -5.86
N PRO A 169 19.70 16.56 -6.80
CA PRO A 169 19.48 16.31 -8.23
C PRO A 169 20.41 15.26 -8.84
N MET A 170 21.69 15.24 -8.44
CA MET A 170 22.66 14.28 -8.98
C MET A 170 22.35 12.86 -8.52
N LEU A 171 22.01 12.70 -7.24
CA LEU A 171 21.55 11.42 -6.68
C LEU A 171 20.27 10.94 -7.40
N TRP A 172 19.25 11.79 -7.52
CA TRP A 172 17.98 11.43 -8.15
C TRP A 172 18.14 11.03 -9.61
N ASN A 173 18.79 11.89 -10.40
CA ASN A 173 18.99 11.61 -11.83
C ASN A 173 19.93 10.41 -12.03
N GLY A 174 20.93 10.22 -11.16
CA GLY A 174 21.78 9.04 -11.16
C GLY A 174 21.00 7.74 -10.95
N VAL A 175 20.06 7.71 -10.00
CA VAL A 175 19.12 6.57 -9.86
C VAL A 175 18.31 6.38 -11.14
N GLY A 176 17.78 7.47 -11.70
CA GLY A 176 17.04 7.43 -12.95
C GLY A 176 17.83 6.83 -14.11
N ASP A 177 19.11 7.18 -14.21
CA ASP A 177 20.00 6.67 -15.26
C ASP A 177 20.37 5.20 -15.03
N ILE A 178 20.53 4.76 -13.78
CA ILE A 178 20.68 3.33 -13.45
C ILE A 178 19.46 2.54 -13.92
N VAL A 179 18.24 3.02 -13.65
CA VAL A 179 17.00 2.33 -14.08
C VAL A 179 16.94 2.23 -15.61
N LYS A 180 17.25 3.32 -16.33
CA LYS A 180 17.31 3.30 -17.80
C LYS A 180 18.36 2.32 -18.32
N LYS A 181 19.57 2.35 -17.77
CA LYS A 181 20.66 1.43 -18.16
C LYS A 181 20.26 -0.01 -17.88
N LEU A 182 19.64 -0.30 -16.74
CA LEU A 182 19.17 -1.65 -16.40
C LEU A 182 18.13 -2.13 -17.42
N GLY A 183 17.12 -1.33 -17.74
CA GLY A 183 16.12 -1.68 -18.77
C GLY A 183 16.77 -1.97 -20.12
N ARG A 184 17.78 -1.19 -20.50
CA ARG A 184 18.57 -1.42 -21.71
C ARG A 184 19.41 -2.70 -21.64
N VAL A 185 20.08 -3.00 -20.51
CA VAL A 185 20.83 -4.25 -20.35
C VAL A 185 19.91 -5.45 -20.51
N LEU A 186 18.76 -5.44 -19.84
CA LEU A 186 17.79 -6.55 -19.91
C LEU A 186 17.27 -6.77 -21.33
N SER A 187 17.07 -5.69 -22.10
CA SER A 187 16.60 -5.75 -23.49
C SER A 187 17.72 -6.04 -24.49
N GLU A 188 18.75 -5.19 -24.56
CA GLU A 188 19.83 -5.23 -25.56
C GLU A 188 20.79 -6.40 -25.32
N LYS A 189 20.96 -6.86 -24.08
CA LYS A 189 21.91 -7.93 -23.72
C LYS A 189 21.22 -9.24 -23.34
N LYS A 190 19.93 -9.38 -23.65
CA LYS A 190 19.14 -10.60 -23.38
C LYS A 190 19.89 -11.88 -23.77
N GLN A 191 20.47 -11.93 -24.97
CA GLN A 191 21.18 -13.12 -25.46
C GLN A 191 22.39 -13.48 -24.60
N PHE A 192 23.18 -12.49 -24.18
CA PHE A 192 24.33 -12.73 -23.31
C PHE A 192 23.92 -13.13 -21.90
N ILE A 193 22.83 -12.55 -21.39
CA ILE A 193 22.26 -12.91 -20.09
C ILE A 193 21.78 -14.36 -20.09
N LEU A 194 21.02 -14.78 -21.11
CA LEU A 194 20.54 -16.15 -21.23
C LEU A 194 21.67 -17.15 -21.51
N GLY A 195 22.73 -16.70 -22.17
CA GLY A 195 23.95 -17.50 -22.42
C GLY A 195 24.89 -17.61 -21.22
N ASN A 196 24.70 -16.82 -20.16
CA ASN A 196 25.56 -16.86 -18.98
C ASN A 196 25.24 -18.10 -18.12
N GLU A 197 26.27 -18.84 -17.73
CA GLU A 197 26.11 -20.10 -16.97
C GLU A 197 25.38 -19.93 -15.63
N ASN A 198 25.60 -18.80 -14.94
CA ASN A 198 24.97 -18.53 -13.64
C ASN A 198 23.50 -18.15 -13.75
N VAL A 199 23.02 -17.76 -14.94
CA VAL A 199 21.64 -17.29 -15.15
C VAL A 199 20.83 -18.31 -15.96
N GLY A 200 21.40 -18.82 -17.04
CA GLY A 200 20.77 -19.83 -17.89
C GLY A 200 20.41 -21.12 -17.15
N ALA A 201 21.15 -21.46 -16.08
CA ALA A 201 20.85 -22.60 -15.21
C ALA A 201 19.56 -22.42 -14.39
N PHE A 202 19.11 -21.18 -14.13
CA PHE A 202 17.95 -20.88 -13.29
C PHE A 202 16.73 -20.40 -14.09
N LEU A 203 16.94 -19.81 -15.27
CA LEU A 203 15.83 -19.35 -16.11
C LEU A 203 15.37 -20.45 -17.06
N PRO A 204 14.11 -20.91 -16.95
CA PRO A 204 13.52 -21.78 -17.95
C PRO A 204 13.60 -21.13 -19.34
N GLN A 205 14.09 -21.87 -20.33
CA GLN A 205 14.26 -21.39 -21.71
C GLN A 205 13.02 -21.65 -22.58
N ASP A 206 11.85 -21.83 -21.96
CA ASP A 206 10.61 -22.01 -22.68
C ASP A 206 10.09 -20.67 -23.24
N PRO A 207 9.29 -20.67 -24.32
CA PRO A 207 8.82 -19.45 -24.96
C PRO A 207 8.11 -18.47 -24.01
N LYS A 208 7.34 -18.96 -23.04
CA LYS A 208 6.59 -18.11 -22.11
C LYS A 208 7.55 -17.37 -21.16
N SER A 209 8.58 -18.04 -20.66
CA SER A 209 9.62 -17.40 -19.83
C SER A 209 10.38 -16.31 -20.59
N LEU A 210 10.62 -16.50 -21.89
CA LEU A 210 11.24 -15.49 -22.75
C LEU A 210 10.32 -14.28 -23.02
N GLU A 211 9.01 -14.49 -23.14
CA GLU A 211 8.02 -13.41 -23.25
C GLU A 211 7.89 -12.63 -21.94
N ILE A 212 7.90 -13.31 -20.78
CA ILE A 212 7.91 -12.67 -19.46
C ILE A 212 9.15 -11.80 -19.30
N TRP A 213 10.31 -12.28 -19.77
CA TRP A 213 11.56 -11.50 -19.77
C TRP A 213 11.41 -10.18 -20.53
N ASP A 214 10.88 -10.25 -21.76
CA ASP A 214 10.70 -9.06 -22.60
C ASP A 214 9.71 -8.07 -21.97
N ALA A 215 8.58 -8.58 -21.46
CA ALA A 215 7.61 -7.74 -20.76
C ALA A 215 8.19 -7.09 -19.49
N ALA A 216 9.05 -7.79 -18.75
CA ALA A 216 9.73 -7.24 -17.59
C ALA A 216 10.75 -6.15 -17.98
N ALA A 217 11.53 -6.38 -19.03
CA ALA A 217 12.46 -5.39 -19.57
C ALA A 217 11.72 -4.13 -20.04
N ASP A 218 10.60 -4.28 -20.75
CA ASP A 218 9.75 -3.18 -21.20
C ASP A 218 9.14 -2.39 -20.03
N ALA A 219 8.69 -3.08 -18.97
CA ALA A 219 8.18 -2.42 -17.77
C ALA A 219 9.26 -1.56 -17.09
N ILE A 220 10.49 -2.07 -16.97
CA ILE A 220 11.61 -1.31 -16.40
C ILE A 220 11.96 -0.11 -17.30
N GLN A 221 11.96 -0.28 -18.62
CA GLN A 221 12.18 0.82 -19.55
C GLN A 221 11.07 1.88 -19.47
N ALA A 222 9.81 1.48 -19.30
CA ALA A 222 8.70 2.41 -19.10
C ALA A 222 8.90 3.25 -17.84
N VAL A 223 9.41 2.67 -16.75
CA VAL A 223 9.81 3.42 -15.54
C VAL A 223 10.97 4.36 -15.86
N GLY A 224 12.02 3.85 -16.49
CA GLY A 224 13.22 4.60 -16.90
C GLY A 224 12.90 5.87 -17.69
N ASN A 225 11.89 5.80 -18.56
CA ASN A 225 11.47 6.88 -19.45
C ASN A 225 10.36 7.79 -18.87
N SER A 226 9.85 7.49 -17.67
CA SER A 226 8.80 8.27 -17.01
C SER A 226 9.32 9.55 -16.35
N SER A 227 8.40 10.41 -15.88
CA SER A 227 8.74 11.58 -15.08
C SER A 227 9.38 11.23 -13.74
N LEU A 228 9.15 10.01 -13.22
CA LEU A 228 9.64 9.57 -11.92
C LEU A 228 11.16 9.58 -11.83
N THR A 229 11.85 9.35 -12.95
CA THR A 229 13.32 9.31 -13.02
C THR A 229 13.97 10.67 -13.28
N SER A 230 13.17 11.73 -13.40
CA SER A 230 13.66 13.09 -13.67
C SER A 230 13.39 14.01 -12.49
N HIS A 231 14.46 14.42 -11.80
CA HIS A 231 14.37 15.34 -10.67
C HIS A 231 13.63 16.63 -11.05
N GLY A 232 13.96 17.22 -12.21
CA GLY A 232 13.34 18.46 -12.68
C GLY A 232 11.85 18.35 -12.94
N LYS A 233 11.37 17.20 -13.45
CA LYS A 233 9.92 16.93 -13.59
C LYS A 233 9.28 16.70 -12.22
N MET A 234 9.98 16.01 -11.32
CA MET A 234 9.47 15.69 -9.98
C MET A 234 9.25 16.91 -9.09
N GLN A 235 10.03 17.98 -9.26
CA GLN A 235 9.81 19.24 -8.56
C GLN A 235 8.46 19.91 -8.88
N ARG A 236 7.86 19.59 -10.03
CA ARG A 236 6.54 20.07 -10.46
C ARG A 236 5.55 18.92 -10.61
N PHE A 237 5.83 17.81 -9.95
CA PHE A 237 5.02 16.60 -10.07
C PHE A 237 3.58 16.87 -9.62
N SER A 238 2.64 16.33 -10.38
CA SER A 238 1.28 16.09 -9.91
C SER A 238 0.93 14.66 -10.26
N VAL A 239 0.28 13.95 -9.34
CA VAL A 239 -0.20 12.58 -9.61
C VAL A 239 -1.13 12.59 -10.81
N GLU A 240 -2.00 13.59 -10.90
CA GLU A 240 -2.91 13.76 -12.03
C GLU A 240 -2.18 13.86 -13.38
N GLY A 241 -1.22 14.79 -13.50
CA GLY A 241 -0.45 14.96 -14.73
C GLY A 241 0.34 13.70 -15.08
N PHE A 242 0.92 13.04 -14.08
CA PHE A 242 1.62 11.77 -14.26
C PHE A 242 0.71 10.66 -14.77
N LEU A 243 -0.49 10.49 -14.17
CA LEU A 243 -1.45 9.47 -14.60
C LEU A 243 -1.95 9.73 -16.04
N GLN A 244 -2.03 10.99 -16.46
CA GLN A 244 -2.39 11.37 -17.82
C GLN A 244 -1.26 11.16 -18.84
N SER A 245 0.00 11.31 -18.44
CA SER A 245 1.16 11.07 -19.29
C SER A 245 1.70 9.66 -19.14
N ASP A 246 2.58 9.45 -18.16
CA ASP A 246 3.44 8.28 -18.07
C ASP A 246 2.72 7.10 -17.43
N GLY A 247 1.72 7.37 -16.59
CA GLY A 247 0.95 6.38 -15.85
C GLY A 247 0.20 5.41 -16.75
N ARG A 248 -0.26 5.83 -17.93
CA ARG A 248 -0.91 4.93 -18.91
C ARG A 248 0.05 3.89 -19.46
N ASN A 249 1.24 4.33 -19.85
CA ASN A 249 2.28 3.43 -20.37
C ASN A 249 2.70 2.45 -19.27
N LEU A 250 2.96 2.94 -18.06
CA LEU A 250 3.30 2.10 -16.92
C LEU A 250 2.20 1.08 -16.60
N ALA A 251 0.94 1.52 -16.48
CA ALA A 251 -0.18 0.64 -16.22
C ALA A 251 -0.33 -0.43 -17.32
N SER A 252 -0.08 -0.07 -18.59
CA SER A 252 -0.11 -1.02 -19.70
C SER A 252 1.00 -2.07 -19.60
N SER A 253 2.23 -1.66 -19.27
CA SER A 253 3.37 -2.57 -19.10
C SER A 253 3.15 -3.53 -17.93
N PHE A 254 2.67 -3.02 -16.79
CA PHE A 254 2.36 -3.86 -15.63
C PHE A 254 1.23 -4.86 -15.92
N ARG A 255 0.17 -4.44 -16.63
CA ARG A 255 -0.93 -5.35 -17.01
C ARG A 255 -0.47 -6.42 -17.99
N ALA A 256 0.39 -6.08 -18.95
CA ALA A 256 0.96 -7.05 -19.87
C ALA A 256 1.79 -8.11 -19.11
N LEU A 257 2.64 -7.65 -18.19
CA LEU A 257 3.45 -8.52 -17.35
C LEU A 257 2.59 -9.39 -16.41
N SER A 258 1.57 -8.83 -15.76
CA SER A 258 0.70 -9.59 -14.86
C SER A 258 -0.05 -10.69 -15.60
N LYS A 259 -0.58 -10.40 -16.79
CA LYS A 259 -1.29 -11.37 -17.63
C LYS A 259 -0.39 -12.53 -18.07
N LEU A 260 0.89 -12.27 -18.34
CA LEU A 260 1.85 -13.33 -18.69
C LEU A 260 2.17 -14.22 -17.48
N MET A 261 2.19 -13.63 -16.28
CA MET A 261 2.48 -14.36 -15.04
C MET A 261 1.25 -15.05 -14.43
N GLU A 262 0.04 -14.77 -14.91
CA GLU A 262 -1.17 -15.46 -14.45
C GLU A 262 -1.06 -16.98 -14.62
N ASP A 263 -1.44 -17.70 -13.55
CA ASP A 263 -1.44 -19.16 -13.53
C ASP A 263 -2.68 -19.67 -14.29
N PRO A 264 -2.51 -20.51 -15.33
CA PRO A 264 -3.62 -21.03 -16.12
C PRO A 264 -4.57 -21.96 -15.33
N SER A 265 -4.19 -22.39 -14.11
CA SER A 265 -5.07 -23.15 -13.21
C SER A 265 -6.26 -22.36 -12.66
N GLY A 266 -6.26 -21.03 -12.79
CA GLY A 266 -7.40 -20.18 -12.41
C GLY A 266 -7.54 -19.91 -10.92
N ASP A 267 -6.60 -20.36 -10.08
CA ASP A 267 -6.55 -20.08 -8.63
C ASP A 267 -6.06 -18.64 -8.32
N SER A 268 -6.38 -17.69 -9.19
CA SER A 268 -6.02 -16.28 -9.00
C SER A 268 -6.91 -15.67 -7.92
N THR A 269 -6.31 -15.36 -6.77
CA THR A 269 -6.87 -14.36 -5.83
C THR A 269 -6.84 -12.94 -6.40
N ALA A 270 -6.30 -12.77 -7.62
CA ALA A 270 -6.33 -11.56 -8.41
C ALA A 270 -7.76 -11.26 -8.89
N GLY A 271 -8.52 -10.53 -8.09
CA GLY A 271 -9.84 -10.05 -8.47
C GLY A 271 -10.15 -8.72 -7.79
N VAL A 272 -10.99 -7.92 -8.42
CA VAL A 272 -11.51 -6.70 -7.79
C VAL A 272 -12.53 -7.12 -6.73
N PRO A 273 -12.47 -6.58 -5.50
CA PRO A 273 -13.46 -6.89 -4.48
C PRO A 273 -14.84 -6.37 -4.91
N LYS A 274 -15.89 -7.15 -4.60
CA LYS A 274 -17.27 -6.69 -4.76
C LYS A 274 -17.62 -5.81 -3.58
N MET A 275 -18.21 -4.64 -3.86
CA MET A 275 -18.59 -3.69 -2.82
C MET A 275 -20.09 -3.44 -2.85
N ARG A 276 -20.71 -3.40 -1.68
CA ARG A 276 -22.13 -3.16 -1.51
C ARG A 276 -22.38 -2.21 -0.35
N VAL A 277 -23.08 -1.11 -0.59
CA VAL A 277 -23.54 -0.23 0.50
C VAL A 277 -24.61 -0.97 1.31
N VAL A 278 -24.40 -1.06 2.62
CA VAL A 278 -25.30 -1.72 3.58
C VAL A 278 -26.22 -0.70 4.23
N SER A 279 -25.67 0.47 4.55
CA SER A 279 -26.42 1.61 5.07
C SER A 279 -25.73 2.90 4.62
N SER A 280 -26.51 3.96 4.41
CA SER A 280 -26.00 5.29 4.08
C SER A 280 -26.94 6.35 4.61
N ASP A 281 -26.37 7.45 5.04
CA ASP A 281 -27.03 8.74 5.21
C ASP A 281 -26.31 9.81 4.35
N ALA A 282 -26.54 11.09 4.64
CA ALA A 282 -25.96 12.20 3.88
C ALA A 282 -24.43 12.34 4.05
N GLN A 283 -23.87 11.91 5.17
CA GLN A 283 -22.47 12.13 5.58
C GLN A 283 -21.71 10.86 5.95
N SER A 284 -22.40 9.75 6.24
CA SER A 284 -21.81 8.48 6.62
C SER A 284 -22.42 7.32 5.84
N ALA A 285 -21.63 6.27 5.58
CA ALA A 285 -22.09 5.04 4.97
C ALA A 285 -21.31 3.83 5.50
N VAL A 286 -21.90 2.65 5.43
CA VAL A 286 -21.26 1.37 5.70
C VAL A 286 -21.26 0.55 4.43
N VAL A 287 -20.07 0.09 4.02
CA VAL A 287 -19.87 -0.71 2.83
C VAL A 287 -19.38 -2.09 3.23
N GLU A 288 -20.05 -3.12 2.71
CA GLU A 288 -19.59 -4.50 2.73
C GLU A 288 -18.67 -4.72 1.54
N VAL A 289 -17.51 -5.32 1.79
CA VAL A 289 -16.48 -5.63 0.81
C VAL A 289 -16.27 -7.14 0.81
N THR A 290 -16.62 -7.78 -0.29
CA THR A 290 -16.38 -9.22 -0.52
C THR A 290 -15.14 -9.38 -1.39
N ARG A 291 -14.10 -9.97 -0.82
CA ARG A 291 -12.84 -10.25 -1.51
C ARG A 291 -12.99 -11.46 -2.45
N PRO A 292 -12.08 -11.62 -3.43
CA PRO A 292 -12.14 -12.74 -4.38
C PRO A 292 -12.05 -14.14 -3.74
N ASP A 293 -11.41 -14.25 -2.58
CA ASP A 293 -11.30 -15.47 -1.77
C ASP A 293 -12.59 -15.80 -0.99
N GLY A 294 -13.61 -14.93 -1.06
CA GLY A 294 -14.88 -15.07 -0.35
C GLY A 294 -14.93 -14.38 1.01
N ASP A 295 -13.82 -13.81 1.50
CA ASP A 295 -13.80 -13.09 2.77
C ASP A 295 -14.66 -11.82 2.67
N VAL A 296 -15.48 -11.60 3.69
CA VAL A 296 -16.39 -10.44 3.77
C VAL A 296 -15.99 -9.56 4.95
N GLU A 297 -15.79 -8.28 4.70
CA GLU A 297 -15.52 -7.27 5.72
C GLU A 297 -16.42 -6.04 5.56
N THR A 298 -16.58 -5.25 6.61
CA THR A 298 -17.29 -3.96 6.53
C THR A 298 -16.37 -2.80 6.83
N ARG A 299 -16.56 -1.71 6.07
CA ARG A 299 -15.82 -0.47 6.19
C ARG A 299 -16.77 0.71 6.31
N GLY A 300 -16.45 1.65 7.19
CA GLY A 300 -17.14 2.92 7.27
C GLY A 300 -16.61 3.87 6.19
N LEU A 301 -17.51 4.60 5.56
CA LEU A 301 -17.19 5.74 4.72
C LEU A 301 -17.77 7.00 5.35
N VAL A 302 -17.06 8.11 5.21
CA VAL A 302 -17.52 9.45 5.56
C VAL A 302 -17.33 10.39 4.38
N LYS A 303 -18.19 11.41 4.30
CA LYS A 303 -18.10 12.43 3.26
C LYS A 303 -17.18 13.57 3.69
N VAL A 304 -16.14 13.81 2.89
CA VAL A 304 -15.19 14.93 3.05
C VAL A 304 -15.14 15.69 1.73
N ASP A 305 -15.45 16.98 1.74
CA ASP A 305 -15.49 17.83 0.53
C ASP A 305 -16.27 17.20 -0.65
N ASN A 306 -17.46 16.66 -0.37
CA ASN A 306 -18.30 15.94 -1.35
C ASN A 306 -17.62 14.72 -2.00
N ARG A 307 -16.70 14.07 -1.30
CA ARG A 307 -16.09 12.79 -1.67
C ARG A 307 -16.24 11.79 -0.54
N TRP A 308 -16.59 10.55 -0.87
CA TRP A 308 -16.68 9.48 0.11
C TRP A 308 -15.31 8.82 0.27
N VAL A 309 -14.80 8.81 1.49
CA VAL A 309 -13.51 8.22 1.85
C VAL A 309 -13.67 7.31 3.07
N PRO A 310 -12.78 6.32 3.26
CA PRO A 310 -12.76 5.52 4.49
C PRO A 310 -12.70 6.39 5.76
N ASP A 311 -13.46 6.02 6.78
CA ASP A 311 -13.63 6.82 7.99
C ASP A 311 -12.35 6.90 8.84
N ASP A 312 -11.58 5.83 8.88
CA ASP A 312 -10.23 5.75 9.45
C ASP A 312 -9.27 6.70 8.73
N MET A 313 -9.27 6.66 7.38
CA MET A 313 -8.46 7.57 6.56
C MET A 313 -8.80 9.03 6.85
N ALA A 314 -10.09 9.37 6.95
CA ALA A 314 -10.49 10.75 7.22
C ALA A 314 -10.04 11.26 8.60
N LYS A 315 -10.12 10.41 9.63
CA LYS A 315 -9.72 10.76 11.01
C LYS A 315 -8.23 10.98 11.13
N GLU A 316 -7.43 10.18 10.44
CA GLU A 316 -5.97 10.17 10.58
C GLU A 316 -5.24 11.00 9.53
N TRP A 317 -5.95 11.51 8.52
CA TRP A 317 -5.34 12.15 7.34
C TRP A 317 -4.34 13.24 7.72
N ASP A 318 -4.76 14.21 8.53
CA ASP A 318 -3.94 15.39 8.85
C ASP A 318 -2.70 15.01 9.65
N GLU A 319 -2.83 14.10 10.62
CA GLU A 319 -1.72 13.59 11.41
C GLU A 319 -0.72 12.82 10.54
N GLN A 320 -1.21 11.93 9.66
CA GLN A 320 -0.36 11.16 8.76
C GLN A 320 0.35 12.07 7.74
N MET A 321 -0.32 13.08 7.21
CA MET A 321 0.30 14.06 6.31
C MET A 321 1.34 14.92 7.03
N GLN A 322 1.11 15.28 8.29
CA GLN A 322 2.10 15.98 9.11
C GLN A 322 3.32 15.09 9.37
N LYS A 323 3.12 13.85 9.84
CA LYS A 323 4.20 12.87 10.05
C LYS A 323 5.01 12.64 8.78
N ALA A 324 4.34 12.53 7.63
CA ALA A 324 5.01 12.42 6.34
C ALA A 324 5.91 13.65 6.07
N ARG A 325 5.41 14.88 6.28
CA ARG A 325 6.20 16.10 6.12
C ARG A 325 7.39 16.17 7.07
N GLU A 326 7.22 15.79 8.33
CA GLU A 326 8.30 15.72 9.31
C GLU A 326 9.38 14.71 8.88
N GLY A 327 8.98 13.53 8.39
CA GLY A 327 9.89 12.55 7.82
C GLY A 327 10.66 13.10 6.61
N LEU A 328 9.98 13.81 5.71
CA LEU A 328 10.60 14.43 4.54
C LEU A 328 11.58 15.55 4.90
N GLN A 329 11.34 16.29 6.00
CA GLN A 329 12.28 17.30 6.49
C GLN A 329 13.59 16.68 6.99
N LYS A 330 13.54 15.48 7.58
CA LYS A 330 14.75 14.76 8.04
C LYS A 330 15.72 14.44 6.91
N ILE A 331 15.24 14.31 5.66
CA ILE A 331 16.12 14.13 4.49
C ILE A 331 17.07 15.33 4.34
N GLY A 332 16.62 16.53 4.66
CA GLY A 332 17.43 17.74 4.61
C GLY A 332 18.37 17.95 5.80
N SER A 333 18.30 17.10 6.84
CA SER A 333 19.14 17.20 8.03
C SER A 333 20.61 16.87 7.72
N PRO A 334 21.56 17.17 8.63
CA PRO A 334 22.95 16.74 8.50
C PRO A 334 23.08 15.22 8.30
N GLU A 335 22.31 14.43 9.05
CA GLU A 335 22.27 12.96 8.94
C GLU A 335 21.72 12.52 7.58
N GLY A 336 20.61 13.13 7.12
CA GLY A 336 20.03 12.85 5.81
C GLY A 336 21.00 13.18 4.66
N LYS A 337 21.75 14.28 4.77
CA LYS A 337 22.82 14.64 3.82
C LYS A 337 23.96 13.63 3.82
N GLN A 338 24.39 13.15 5.00
CA GLN A 338 25.39 12.09 5.10
C GLN A 338 24.91 10.80 4.43
N GLN A 339 23.66 10.40 4.66
CA GLN A 339 23.07 9.24 3.99
C GLN A 339 23.02 9.41 2.47
N MET A 340 22.66 10.59 1.97
CA MET A 340 22.69 10.88 0.52
C MET A 340 24.10 10.82 -0.06
N MET A 341 25.14 11.26 0.67
CA MET A 341 26.53 11.12 0.23
C MET A 341 26.93 9.64 0.11
N ASN A 342 26.57 8.82 1.10
CA ASN A 342 26.81 7.38 1.05
C ASN A 342 26.06 6.73 -0.12
N ALA A 343 24.81 7.14 -0.37
CA ALA A 343 24.02 6.65 -1.50
C ALA A 343 24.66 7.01 -2.86
N ARG A 344 25.20 8.21 -3.01
CA ARG A 344 25.95 8.60 -4.23
C ARG A 344 27.19 7.74 -4.46
N MET A 345 27.91 7.39 -3.40
CA MET A 345 29.05 6.48 -3.51
C MET A 345 28.60 5.11 -4.04
N MET A 346 27.52 4.56 -3.50
CA MET A 346 26.92 3.32 -4.00
C MET A 346 26.42 3.43 -5.44
N LEU A 347 25.84 4.57 -5.85
CA LEU A 347 25.45 4.78 -7.25
C LEU A 347 26.64 4.64 -8.20
N GLY A 348 27.79 5.20 -7.84
CA GLY A 348 29.01 5.06 -8.64
C GLY A 348 29.46 3.60 -8.78
N MET A 349 29.33 2.82 -7.70
CA MET A 349 29.69 1.39 -7.71
C MET A 349 28.79 0.54 -8.61
N VAL A 350 27.52 0.89 -8.76
CA VAL A 350 26.57 0.14 -9.61
C VAL A 350 26.56 0.65 -11.05
N GLY A 351 26.77 1.96 -11.27
CA GLY A 351 26.72 2.57 -12.59
C GLY A 351 27.80 2.06 -13.54
N GLY A 352 29.04 1.90 -13.06
CA GLY A 352 30.17 1.44 -13.87
C GLY A 352 29.97 0.05 -14.49
N PRO A 353 29.64 -0.98 -13.70
CA PRO A 353 29.35 -2.30 -14.24
C PRO A 353 28.21 -2.31 -15.27
N LEU A 354 27.15 -1.52 -15.08
CA LEU A 354 26.07 -1.41 -16.07
C LEU A 354 26.56 -0.84 -17.41
N ASP A 355 27.48 0.12 -17.38
CA ASP A 355 28.10 0.65 -18.60
C ASP A 355 28.95 -0.42 -19.31
N SER A 356 29.72 -1.20 -18.55
CA SER A 356 30.50 -2.32 -19.11
C SER A 356 29.61 -3.40 -19.72
N LEU A 357 28.49 -3.74 -19.07
CA LEU A 357 27.51 -4.70 -19.60
C LEU A 357 26.88 -4.21 -20.90
N LEU A 358 26.55 -2.92 -20.99
CA LEU A 358 26.02 -2.32 -22.22
C LEU A 358 27.07 -2.25 -23.34
N ALA A 359 28.35 -2.02 -23.00
CA ALA A 359 29.44 -1.95 -23.96
C ALA A 359 29.88 -3.32 -24.50
N ALA A 360 29.65 -4.39 -23.74
CA ALA A 360 30.07 -5.75 -24.11
C ALA A 360 29.51 -6.16 -25.48
N SER A 361 30.41 -6.58 -26.37
CA SER A 361 30.11 -7.02 -27.74
C SER A 361 30.26 -8.53 -27.93
N SER A 362 30.72 -9.23 -26.90
CA SER A 362 30.84 -10.68 -26.86
C SER A 362 30.39 -11.26 -25.51
N GLN A 363 30.10 -12.57 -25.49
CA GLN A 363 29.75 -13.30 -24.26
C GLN A 363 30.85 -13.17 -23.20
N SER A 364 32.12 -13.29 -23.60
CA SER A 364 33.25 -13.22 -22.67
C SER A 364 33.37 -11.85 -22.01
N GLU A 365 33.22 -10.76 -22.77
CA GLU A 365 33.21 -9.39 -22.23
C GLU A 365 32.02 -9.17 -21.29
N PHE A 366 30.85 -9.70 -21.64
CA PHE A 366 29.65 -9.61 -20.82
C PHE A 366 29.85 -10.36 -19.48
N ASP A 367 30.33 -11.59 -19.53
CA ASP A 367 30.55 -12.43 -18.34
C ASP A 367 31.62 -11.82 -17.40
N GLN A 368 32.67 -11.22 -17.96
CA GLN A 368 33.69 -10.49 -17.18
C GLN A 368 33.10 -9.31 -16.42
N ALA A 369 32.14 -8.59 -17.01
CA ALA A 369 31.45 -7.49 -16.35
C ALA A 369 30.36 -7.98 -15.38
N PHE A 370 29.67 -9.08 -15.70
CA PHE A 370 28.50 -9.59 -14.97
C PHE A 370 28.87 -10.38 -13.72
N ASN A 371 29.78 -11.35 -13.84
CA ASN A 371 30.07 -12.32 -12.78
C ASN A 371 30.52 -11.68 -11.45
N PRO A 372 31.36 -10.62 -11.43
CA PRO A 372 31.70 -9.94 -10.18
C PRO A 372 30.48 -9.34 -9.48
N VAL A 373 29.56 -8.74 -10.25
CA VAL A 373 28.31 -8.17 -9.72
C VAL A 373 27.40 -9.27 -9.19
N PHE A 374 27.23 -10.35 -9.97
CA PHE A 374 26.43 -11.50 -9.57
C PHE A 374 26.96 -12.13 -8.27
N ASN A 375 28.27 -12.30 -8.14
CA ASN A 375 28.89 -12.86 -6.93
C ASN A 375 28.71 -11.94 -5.71
N MET A 376 28.85 -10.63 -5.91
CA MET A 376 28.60 -9.65 -4.84
C MET A 376 27.15 -9.71 -4.35
N VAL A 377 26.19 -9.69 -5.28
CA VAL A 377 24.75 -9.74 -4.95
C VAL A 377 24.39 -11.08 -4.33
N SER A 378 24.81 -12.20 -4.92
CA SER A 378 24.53 -13.54 -4.40
C SER A 378 25.15 -13.76 -3.01
N GLY A 379 26.34 -13.22 -2.76
CA GLY A 379 26.96 -13.25 -1.43
C GLY A 379 26.15 -12.47 -0.38
N MET A 380 25.65 -11.29 -0.74
CA MET A 380 24.80 -10.48 0.13
C MET A 380 23.45 -11.16 0.42
N VAL A 381 22.80 -11.73 -0.61
CA VAL A 381 21.56 -12.51 -0.44
C VAL A 381 21.80 -13.75 0.41
N GLY A 382 22.90 -14.46 0.19
CA GLY A 382 23.28 -15.64 0.98
C GLY A 382 23.57 -15.34 2.45
N GLN A 383 24.08 -14.16 2.77
CA GLN A 383 24.29 -13.69 4.15
C GLN A 383 23.00 -13.25 4.85
N MET A 384 22.00 -12.77 4.10
CA MET A 384 20.71 -12.35 4.62
C MET A 384 19.70 -13.49 4.77
N MET A 385 19.93 -14.62 4.10
CA MET A 385 19.12 -15.83 4.25
C MET A 385 19.51 -16.60 5.53
N PRO A 386 18.59 -16.86 6.48
CA PRO A 386 18.88 -17.71 7.62
C PRO A 386 19.12 -19.14 7.13
N GLY A 387 20.39 -19.59 7.08
CA GLY A 387 20.75 -20.99 6.75
C GLY A 387 21.87 -21.20 5.72
N GLY A 388 22.62 -20.16 5.31
CA GLY A 388 23.79 -20.33 4.44
C GLY A 388 24.93 -21.16 5.09
N PRO A 389 25.73 -21.96 4.34
CA PRO A 389 26.68 -22.94 4.88
C PRO A 389 27.89 -22.40 5.69
N GLY A 390 27.98 -21.09 5.94
CA GLY A 390 29.18 -20.45 6.49
C GLY A 390 29.00 -19.73 7.84
N GLY A 391 27.84 -19.82 8.49
CA GLY A 391 27.47 -18.93 9.60
C GLY A 391 27.17 -19.60 10.94
N MET A 392 27.99 -20.55 11.41
CA MET A 392 27.98 -20.98 12.82
C MET A 392 29.38 -20.84 13.41
N GLY A 393 29.76 -19.60 13.71
CA GLY A 393 30.79 -19.31 14.70
C GLY A 393 30.11 -19.00 16.05
N PRO A 394 30.48 -19.63 17.16
CA PRO A 394 29.89 -19.33 18.47
C PRO A 394 30.50 -18.04 18.99
N GLY A 395 29.84 -16.91 18.74
CA GLY A 395 30.36 -15.61 19.16
C GLY A 395 29.42 -14.45 18.83
N GLY A 396 28.48 -14.22 19.75
CA GLY A 396 27.71 -13.00 20.01
C GLY A 396 27.60 -11.90 18.95
N PHE A 397 26.35 -11.65 18.53
CA PHE A 397 25.85 -10.29 18.31
C PHE A 397 24.51 -10.15 19.02
N GLY A 398 24.46 -9.22 19.98
CA GLY A 398 23.27 -8.83 20.72
C GLY A 398 22.25 -8.07 19.87
N PRO A 399 21.04 -7.85 20.40
CA PRO A 399 19.91 -7.34 19.64
C PRO A 399 20.01 -5.82 19.49
N GLY A 400 20.46 -5.39 18.32
CA GLY A 400 20.55 -3.97 17.94
C GLY A 400 20.86 -3.87 16.45
N GLY A 401 19.92 -4.30 15.62
CA GLY A 401 20.14 -4.42 14.18
C GLY A 401 18.85 -4.68 13.43
N ILE A 402 18.25 -3.58 12.98
CA ILE A 402 17.11 -3.40 12.09
C ILE A 402 17.05 -4.53 11.02
N GLY A 403 16.10 -5.44 11.19
CA GLY A 403 15.84 -6.55 10.27
C GLY A 403 14.34 -6.85 10.27
N ALA A 404 13.80 -6.98 9.06
CA ALA A 404 12.40 -7.28 8.80
C ALA A 404 11.96 -8.61 9.44
N GLY A 405 10.88 -8.56 10.21
CA GLY A 405 10.11 -9.70 10.72
C GLY A 405 8.84 -9.08 11.30
N GLY A 406 7.65 -9.43 10.82
CA GLY A 406 7.11 -10.76 11.03
C GLY A 406 6.20 -10.66 12.25
N PHE A 407 4.94 -10.39 11.99
CA PHE A 407 3.85 -10.42 12.97
C PHE A 407 3.71 -11.85 13.52
N ASP A 408 4.07 -12.02 14.79
CA ASP A 408 3.53 -12.99 15.75
C ASP A 408 3.96 -12.44 17.12
N GLY A 409 3.10 -12.21 18.10
CA GLY A 409 2.10 -13.13 18.58
C GLY A 409 2.58 -13.72 19.91
N GLY A 410 2.54 -12.91 20.98
CA GLY A 410 2.50 -13.41 22.36
C GLY A 410 3.73 -13.15 23.24
N GLY A 411 3.46 -12.54 24.40
CA GLY A 411 3.94 -13.08 25.67
C GLY A 411 4.91 -12.22 26.50
N PHE A 412 4.44 -11.94 27.72
CA PHE A 412 5.18 -11.75 28.97
C PHE A 412 5.53 -10.32 29.45
N ASP A 413 4.67 -9.90 30.39
CA ASP A 413 4.98 -9.70 31.81
C ASP A 413 5.93 -8.55 32.19
N ALA A 414 5.33 -7.40 32.50
CA ALA A 414 5.98 -6.32 33.21
C ALA A 414 5.80 -6.54 34.72
N GLY A 415 6.80 -7.17 35.33
CA GLY A 415 6.98 -7.16 36.78
C GLY A 415 7.41 -5.77 37.27
N ASP A 416 6.75 -5.36 38.36
CA ASP A 416 6.93 -4.13 39.12
C ASP A 416 8.37 -3.70 39.40
N ALA A 417 8.62 -2.39 39.36
CA ALA A 417 9.62 -1.75 40.22
C ALA A 417 9.25 -0.29 40.52
N VAL A 418 8.61 -0.12 41.69
CA VAL A 418 8.49 1.12 42.46
C VAL A 418 9.90 1.53 42.97
N PRO A 419 10.23 2.83 43.07
CA PRO A 419 11.61 3.27 43.34
C PRO A 419 11.99 3.13 44.82
N ALA A 420 13.26 2.79 45.08
CA ALA A 420 13.84 2.73 46.42
C ALA A 420 14.60 4.03 46.73
N GLU A 421 14.19 4.70 47.80
CA GLU A 421 14.88 5.80 48.45
C GLU A 421 15.26 5.37 49.87
N PHE A 422 16.52 5.65 50.25
CA PHE A 422 17.14 5.52 51.60
C PHE A 422 17.24 4.09 52.20
N GLY A 423 18.36 3.60 52.72
CA GLY A 423 19.52 4.26 53.31
C GLY A 423 19.65 3.82 54.77
N ALA A 424 20.76 3.15 55.08
CA ALA A 424 21.36 2.93 56.40
C ALA A 424 20.99 1.67 57.22
N ASP A 425 22.08 0.98 57.55
CA ASP A 425 22.41 0.38 58.85
C ASP A 425 22.14 -1.10 59.17
N ALA A 426 23.28 -1.73 59.47
CA ALA A 426 23.57 -2.57 60.62
C ALA A 426 23.38 -4.10 60.53
N PHE A 427 24.55 -4.75 60.45
CA PHE A 427 25.01 -5.89 61.25
C PHE A 427 24.15 -7.17 61.34
N GLY A 428 24.73 -8.24 60.79
CA GLY A 428 25.23 -9.37 61.59
C GLY A 428 24.23 -10.42 62.06
N GLN A 429 24.14 -11.54 61.36
CA GLN A 429 24.83 -12.81 61.68
C GLN A 429 24.56 -13.83 60.58
#